data_AF-A0A1Y1Q7U8-F1
#
_entry.id   AF-A0A1Y1Q7U8-F1
#
_cell.length_a   1.000
_cell.length_b   1.000
_cell.length_c   1.000
_cell.angle_alpha   90.00
_cell.angle_beta   90.00
_cell.angle_gamma   90.00
#
_symmetry.space_group_name_H-M   'P 1'
#
loop_
_entity.id
_entity.type
_entity.pdbx_description
1 polymer ?
#
loop_
_entity_poly.entity_id
_entity_poly.type
_entity_poly.pdbx_seq_one_letter_code
_entity_poly.pdbx_strand_id
1 'polypeptide(L)'
;MERSFSMLLRQLPSDTEIPGLILDISEKGLSNGLELVLFEPQNEAQMEFYAEKPIKITAKGSYRELATFVSDISGLSRIVTINNIDLKPQENDGRLQMEAILKTYRYIEDGTGDKPAAPGDKVASKEGKKG
;
A
#
# COMPACT_ATOMS: atom_id res chain seq x y z
N MET A 1 -13.49 -17.28 -10.71
CA MET A 1 -14.14 -16.25 -9.87
C MET A 1 -13.55 -14.85 -10.13
N GLU A 2 -12.46 -14.70 -10.89
CA GLU A 2 -11.82 -13.39 -11.13
C GLU A 2 -12.60 -12.44 -12.05
N ARG A 3 -13.48 -12.94 -12.94
CA ARG A 3 -14.24 -12.09 -13.89
C ARG A 3 -15.21 -11.10 -13.23
N SER A 4 -15.69 -11.40 -12.02
CA SER A 4 -16.59 -10.49 -11.29
C SER A 4 -15.84 -9.34 -10.64
N PHE A 5 -14.59 -9.58 -10.22
CA PHE A 5 -13.73 -8.59 -9.59
C PHE A 5 -13.23 -7.55 -10.60
N SER A 6 -12.86 -7.99 -11.82
CA SER A 6 -12.39 -7.08 -12.88
C SER A 6 -13.45 -6.09 -13.38
N MET A 7 -14.74 -6.44 -13.35
CA MET A 7 -15.82 -5.48 -13.66
C MET A 7 -16.05 -4.45 -12.56
N LEU A 8 -15.86 -4.81 -11.28
CA LEU A 8 -15.94 -3.89 -10.15
C LEU A 8 -14.78 -2.88 -10.16
N LEU A 9 -13.58 -3.33 -10.54
CA LEU A 9 -12.40 -2.46 -10.64
C LEU A 9 -12.53 -1.40 -11.74
N ARG A 10 -13.28 -1.67 -12.81
CA ARG A 10 -13.58 -0.70 -13.90
C ARG A 10 -14.53 0.43 -13.49
N GLN A 11 -15.23 0.30 -12.37
CA GLN A 11 -16.05 1.37 -11.80
C GLN A 11 -15.26 2.28 -10.85
N LEU A 12 -13.97 1.99 -10.65
CA LEU A 12 -13.12 2.82 -9.82
C LEU A 12 -12.75 4.11 -10.56
N PRO A 13 -12.80 5.27 -9.88
CA PRO A 13 -12.35 6.52 -10.46
C PRO A 13 -10.90 6.38 -10.95
N SER A 14 -10.68 6.77 -12.21
CA SER A 14 -9.39 6.66 -12.91
C SER A 14 -8.34 7.67 -12.45
N ASP A 15 -8.70 8.61 -11.57
CA ASP A 15 -7.82 9.71 -11.21
C ASP A 15 -7.06 9.44 -9.91
N THR A 16 -5.75 9.38 -10.10
CA THR A 16 -4.69 9.37 -9.10
C THR A 16 -4.86 10.48 -8.06
N GLU A 17 -5.47 10.15 -6.93
CA GLU A 17 -5.45 11.00 -5.73
C GLU A 17 -4.52 10.46 -4.64
N ILE A 18 -3.38 9.86 -5.02
CA ILE A 18 -2.41 9.38 -4.01
C ILE A 18 -1.90 10.55 -3.14
N PRO A 19 -1.54 11.72 -3.68
CA PRO A 19 -1.14 12.85 -2.83
C PRO A 19 -2.24 13.30 -1.87
N GLY A 20 -3.51 13.32 -2.33
CA GLY A 20 -4.66 13.66 -1.49
C GLY A 20 -4.88 12.65 -0.36
N LEU A 21 -4.72 11.35 -0.65
CA LEU A 21 -4.82 10.30 0.36
C LEU A 21 -3.75 10.45 1.46
N ILE A 22 -2.52 10.80 1.09
CA ILE A 22 -1.44 11.03 2.06
C ILE A 22 -1.80 12.19 2.99
N LEU A 23 -2.33 13.27 2.42
CA LEU A 23 -2.79 14.43 3.19
C LEU A 23 -3.94 14.06 4.12
N ASP A 24 -4.98 13.40 3.61
CA ASP A 24 -6.14 12.97 4.40
C ASP A 24 -5.73 12.07 5.58
N ILE A 25 -4.89 11.07 5.35
CA ILE A 25 -4.43 10.16 6.41
C ILE A 25 -3.62 10.94 7.45
N SER A 26 -2.76 11.85 7.00
CA SER A 26 -1.93 12.66 7.91
C SER A 26 -2.80 13.57 8.78
N GLU A 27 -3.80 14.24 8.19
CA GLU A 27 -4.76 15.08 8.91
C GLU A 27 -5.62 14.27 9.88
N LYS A 28 -6.06 13.05 9.50
CA LYS A 28 -6.78 12.14 10.39
C LYS A 28 -5.93 11.64 11.54
N GLY A 29 -4.64 11.39 11.33
CA GLY A 29 -3.72 11.03 12.40
C GLY A 29 -3.57 12.18 13.40
N LEU A 30 -3.29 13.38 12.91
CA LEU A 30 -3.10 14.57 13.75
C LEU A 30 -4.38 14.95 14.53
N SER A 31 -5.54 14.93 13.87
CA SER A 31 -6.83 15.27 14.51
C SER A 31 -7.26 14.29 15.60
N ASN A 32 -6.81 13.03 15.52
CA ASN A 32 -7.04 12.02 16.55
C ASN A 32 -6.04 12.09 17.71
N GLY A 33 -5.14 13.08 17.74
CA GLY A 33 -4.10 13.19 18.76
C GLY A 33 -3.01 12.13 18.64
N LEU A 34 -2.94 11.42 17.50
CA LEU A 34 -1.89 10.46 17.25
C LEU A 34 -0.59 11.17 16.89
N GLU A 35 0.49 10.59 17.39
CA GLU A 35 1.83 10.95 16.94
C GLU A 35 2.18 10.03 15.77
N LEU A 36 2.03 10.55 14.55
CA LEU A 36 2.49 9.88 13.33
C LEU A 36 4.02 9.92 13.29
N VAL A 37 4.64 8.75 13.44
CA VAL A 37 6.10 8.58 13.51
C VAL A 37 6.67 8.29 12.12
N LEU A 38 5.95 7.50 11.32
CA LEU A 38 6.40 7.11 9.99
C LEU A 38 5.22 7.07 9.03
N PHE A 39 5.41 7.63 7.85
CA PHE A 39 4.52 7.48 6.70
C PHE A 39 5.40 7.32 5.46
N GLU A 40 5.51 6.09 4.96
CA GLU A 40 6.50 5.73 3.94
C GLU A 40 5.84 5.00 2.77
N PRO A 41 5.50 5.71 1.68
CA PRO A 41 5.03 5.09 0.45
C PRO A 41 6.08 4.16 -0.14
N GLN A 42 5.69 2.92 -0.40
CA GLN A 42 6.55 1.89 -0.98
C GLN A 42 6.44 1.86 -2.51
N ASN A 43 7.27 1.06 -3.17
CA ASN A 43 7.14 0.84 -4.61
C ASN A 43 5.79 0.21 -4.95
N GLU A 44 5.26 0.59 -6.10
CA GLU A 44 4.00 0.04 -6.59
C GLU A 44 4.18 -1.41 -7.00
N ALA A 45 3.21 -2.26 -6.67
CA ALA A 45 3.14 -3.63 -7.11
C ALA A 45 2.10 -3.74 -8.23
N GLN A 46 2.56 -4.01 -9.45
CA GLN A 46 1.67 -4.24 -10.59
C GLN A 46 1.10 -5.65 -10.55
N MET A 47 -0.21 -5.72 -10.68
CA MET A 47 -0.98 -6.94 -10.90
C MET A 47 -1.54 -6.92 -12.33
N GLU A 48 -2.18 -8.00 -12.76
CA GLU A 48 -2.63 -8.17 -14.15
C GLU A 48 -3.63 -7.10 -14.62
N PHE A 49 -4.45 -6.55 -13.71
CA PHE A 49 -5.51 -5.58 -14.04
C PHE A 49 -5.53 -4.33 -13.14
N TYR A 50 -4.63 -4.27 -12.16
CA TYR A 50 -4.59 -3.19 -11.17
C TYR A 50 -3.18 -3.04 -10.60
N ALA A 51 -2.93 -1.93 -9.93
CA ALA A 51 -1.72 -1.69 -9.18
C ALA A 51 -2.05 -1.43 -7.71
N GLU A 52 -1.27 -2.03 -6.82
CA GLU A 52 -1.31 -1.75 -5.39
C GLU A 52 -0.19 -0.78 -5.03
N LYS A 53 -0.49 0.26 -4.26
CA LYS A 53 0.51 1.14 -3.66
C LYS A 53 0.50 0.94 -2.13
N PRO A 54 1.45 0.14 -1.59
CA PRO A 54 1.60 -0.03 -0.15
C PRO A 54 2.21 1.22 0.48
N ILE A 55 1.78 1.53 1.70
CA ILE A 55 2.28 2.64 2.51
C ILE A 55 2.49 2.09 3.91
N LYS A 56 3.74 2.08 4.38
CA LYS A 56 4.06 1.70 5.74
C LYS A 56 3.75 2.88 6.66
N ILE A 57 3.00 2.62 7.74
CA ILE A 57 2.70 3.61 8.75
C ILE A 57 3.19 3.16 10.13
N THR A 58 3.63 4.13 10.92
CA THR A 58 3.87 3.96 12.35
C THR A 58 3.22 5.11 13.09
N ALA A 59 2.35 4.80 14.05
CA ALA A 59 1.64 5.80 14.86
C ALA A 59 1.72 5.43 16.34
N LYS A 60 1.74 6.43 17.22
CA LYS A 60 1.73 6.25 18.67
C LYS A 60 0.51 6.95 19.28
N GLY A 61 -0.15 6.26 20.20
CA GLY A 61 -1.36 6.75 20.85
C GLY A 61 -1.95 5.75 21.82
N SER A 62 -3.04 6.13 22.48
CA SER A 62 -3.87 5.18 23.23
C SER A 62 -4.56 4.20 22.28
N TYR A 63 -4.99 3.05 22.81
CA TYR A 63 -5.77 2.07 22.04
C TYR A 63 -7.00 2.70 21.37
N ARG A 64 -7.68 3.61 22.07
CA ARG A 64 -8.88 4.28 21.58
C ARG A 64 -8.57 5.21 20.40
N GLU A 65 -7.52 6.02 20.49
CA GLU A 65 -7.12 6.94 19.41
C GLU A 65 -6.69 6.15 18.16
N LEU A 66 -5.96 5.05 18.33
CA LEU A 66 -5.57 4.15 17.24
C LEU A 66 -6.79 3.49 16.58
N ALA A 67 -7.77 3.03 17.38
CA ALA A 67 -9.00 2.45 16.87
C ALA A 67 -9.87 3.47 16.11
N THR A 68 -9.95 4.71 16.61
CA THR A 68 -10.64 5.80 15.89
C THR A 68 -9.94 6.10 14.57
N PHE A 69 -8.62 6.19 14.55
CA PHE A 69 -7.86 6.42 13.31
C PHE A 69 -8.06 5.32 12.27
N VAL A 70 -8.04 4.05 12.68
CA VAL A 70 -8.37 2.91 11.78
C VAL A 70 -9.78 3.04 11.24
N SER A 71 -10.74 3.44 12.08
CA SER A 71 -12.14 3.64 11.68
C SER A 71 -12.27 4.79 10.68
N ASP A 72 -11.59 5.91 10.91
CA ASP A 72 -11.58 7.07 10.02
C ASP A 72 -11.01 6.74 8.64
N ILE A 73 -9.90 5.98 8.58
CA ILE A 73 -9.33 5.51 7.31
C ILE A 73 -10.33 4.63 6.56
N SER A 74 -11.04 3.75 7.26
CA SER A 74 -12.05 2.88 6.65
C SER A 74 -13.28 3.64 6.12
N GLY A 75 -13.51 4.86 6.61
CA GLY A 75 -14.61 5.73 6.18
C GLY A 75 -14.26 6.67 5.02
N LEU A 76 -13.02 6.63 4.49
CA LEU A 76 -12.63 7.47 3.36
C LEU A 76 -13.43 7.09 2.10
N SER A 77 -13.73 8.07 1.26
CA SER A 77 -14.47 7.88 -0.01
C SER A 77 -13.64 7.23 -1.12
N ARG A 78 -12.67 6.39 -0.75
CA ARG A 78 -11.72 5.71 -1.64
C ARG A 78 -11.31 4.35 -1.07
N ILE A 79 -10.86 3.44 -1.94
CA ILE A 79 -10.49 2.08 -1.51
C ILE A 79 -9.13 2.09 -0.85
N VAL A 80 -9.13 1.95 0.47
CA VAL A 80 -7.92 1.74 1.28
C VAL A 80 -8.14 0.51 2.14
N THR A 81 -7.18 -0.41 2.11
CA THR A 81 -7.16 -1.54 3.06
C THR A 81 -6.05 -1.35 4.06
N ILE A 82 -6.28 -1.81 5.29
CA ILE A 82 -5.27 -1.85 6.34
C ILE A 82 -4.88 -3.31 6.55
N ASN A 83 -3.58 -3.57 6.51
CA ASN A 83 -3.01 -4.90 6.59
C ASN A 83 -1.90 -4.92 7.64
N ASN A 84 -1.64 -6.11 8.19
CA ASN A 84 -0.50 -6.39 9.08
C ASN A 84 -0.40 -5.41 10.26
N ILE A 85 -1.52 -5.18 10.94
CA ILE A 85 -1.55 -4.35 12.14
C ILE A 85 -0.78 -5.09 13.24
N ASP A 86 0.28 -4.46 13.73
CA ASP A 86 1.07 -4.88 14.88
C ASP A 86 1.00 -3.79 15.95
N LEU A 87 0.63 -4.16 17.17
CA LEU A 87 0.48 -3.27 18.32
C LEU A 87 1.46 -3.66 19.41
N LYS A 88 2.34 -2.73 19.78
CA LYS A 88 3.32 -2.93 20.86
C LYS A 88 3.14 -1.88 21.95
N PRO A 89 3.14 -2.26 23.24
CA PRO A 89 3.18 -1.29 24.32
C PRO A 89 4.47 -0.48 24.27
N GLN A 90 4.40 0.81 24.58
CA GLN A 90 5.57 1.64 24.85
C GLN A 90 5.89 1.60 26.35
N GLU A 91 7.17 1.55 26.69
CA GLU A 91 7.61 1.13 28.03
C GLU A 91 7.20 2.06 29.19
N ASN A 92 6.65 3.26 28.96
CA ASN A 92 6.59 4.29 30.00
C ASN A 92 5.31 5.13 30.11
N ASP A 93 4.33 4.99 29.22
CA ASP A 93 3.19 5.93 29.15
C ASP A 93 1.82 5.27 28.97
N GLY A 94 1.76 3.94 28.95
CA GLY A 94 0.52 3.21 28.66
C GLY A 94 -0.01 3.45 27.24
N ARG A 95 0.80 4.06 26.36
CA ARG A 95 0.49 4.21 24.93
C ARG A 95 0.97 2.98 24.17
N LEU A 96 0.40 2.82 22.99
CA LEU A 96 0.74 1.78 22.04
C LEU A 96 1.43 2.42 20.85
N GLN A 97 2.44 1.73 20.32
CA GLN A 97 2.92 1.95 18.98
C GLN A 97 2.20 0.96 18.05
N MET A 98 1.58 1.49 17.00
CA MET A 98 0.98 0.74 15.93
C MET A 98 1.88 0.80 14.71
N GLU A 99 2.18 -0.36 14.14
CA GLU A 99 2.74 -0.50 12.80
C GLU A 99 1.70 -1.17 11.90
N ALA A 100 1.50 -0.63 10.70
CA ALA A 100 0.57 -1.22 9.73
C ALA A 100 0.98 -0.90 8.29
N ILE A 101 0.38 -1.62 7.35
CA ILE A 101 0.52 -1.38 5.91
C ILE A 101 -0.84 -0.95 5.37
N LEU A 102 -0.94 0.29 4.90
CA LEU A 102 -2.07 0.74 4.12
C LEU A 102 -1.84 0.39 2.66
N LYS A 103 -2.86 -0.10 1.96
CA LYS A 103 -2.81 -0.31 0.51
C LYS A 103 -3.92 0.46 -0.17
N THR A 104 -3.54 1.21 -1.20
CA THR A 104 -4.48 1.81 -2.16
C THR A 104 -4.34 1.13 -3.51
N TYR A 105 -5.39 1.22 -4.32
CA TYR A 105 -5.54 0.46 -5.56
C TYR A 105 -5.87 1.41 -6.70
N ARG A 106 -5.25 1.20 -7.86
CA ARG A 106 -5.60 1.89 -9.11
C ARG A 106 -5.81 0.87 -10.21
N TYR A 107 -6.77 1.13 -11.10
CA TYR A 107 -6.94 0.33 -12.30
C TYR A 107 -5.80 0.59 -13.29
N ILE A 108 -5.41 -0.44 -14.03
CA ILE A 108 -4.49 -0.32 -15.17
C ILE A 108 -5.27 -0.73 -16.41
N GLU A 109 -5.42 0.19 -17.35
CA GLU A 109 -6.11 -0.08 -18.61
C GLU A 109 -5.20 -0.88 -19.54
N ASP A 110 -5.58 -2.14 -19.77
CA ASP A 110 -5.00 -3.12 -20.71
C ASP A 110 -3.45 -3.18 -20.82
N GLY A 111 -2.86 -4.15 -20.11
CA GLY A 111 -1.98 -5.14 -20.76
C GLY A 111 -0.67 -4.68 -21.39
N THR A 112 -0.17 -3.48 -21.14
CA THR A 112 1.23 -3.11 -21.39
C THR A 112 2.02 -3.17 -20.08
N GLY A 113 1.98 -4.34 -19.44
CA GLY A 113 2.88 -4.64 -18.35
C GLY A 113 4.31 -4.45 -18.83
N ASP A 114 4.98 -3.45 -18.29
CA ASP A 114 6.43 -3.42 -18.25
C ASP A 114 6.84 -4.61 -17.37
N LYS A 115 6.94 -5.75 -18.03
CA LYS A 115 7.34 -7.02 -17.45
C LYS A 115 8.73 -6.75 -16.85
N PRO A 116 8.94 -6.91 -15.54
CA PRO A 116 10.28 -6.74 -14.97
C PRO A 116 11.22 -7.65 -15.76
N ALA A 117 12.21 -7.05 -16.42
CA ALA A 117 13.17 -7.80 -17.20
C ALA A 117 13.80 -8.85 -16.26
N ALA A 118 13.51 -10.12 -16.53
CA ALA A 118 14.17 -11.22 -15.85
C ALA A 118 15.69 -11.04 -16.03
N PRO A 119 16.51 -11.24 -14.99
CA PRO A 119 17.95 -11.21 -15.14
C PRO A 119 18.34 -12.22 -16.22
N GLY A 120 18.93 -11.72 -17.30
CA GLY A 120 19.37 -12.53 -18.43
C GLY A 120 20.33 -13.62 -17.94
N ASP A 121 19.81 -14.84 -17.93
CA ASP A 121 20.56 -16.07 -17.81
C ASP A 121 21.46 -16.17 -19.06
N LYS A 122 22.70 -15.66 -18.97
CA LYS A 122 23.74 -15.95 -19.95
C LYS A 122 24.21 -17.39 -19.74
N VAL A 123 23.38 -18.34 -20.16
CA VAL A 123 23.81 -19.71 -20.39
C VAL A 123 24.64 -19.74 -21.66
N ALA A 124 25.86 -20.22 -21.48
CA ALA A 124 26.83 -20.52 -22.51
C ALA A 124 26.23 -21.37 -23.65
N SER A 125 26.59 -21.03 -24.88
CA SER A 125 26.64 -21.96 -26.01
C SER A 125 28.09 -22.15 -26.45
N LYS A 126 28.46 -23.43 -26.51
CA LYS A 126 29.73 -24.03 -26.94
C LYS A 126 29.85 -24.05 -28.48
N GLU A 127 31.04 -24.51 -28.91
CA GLU A 127 31.50 -24.97 -30.24
C GLU A 127 32.16 -23.85 -31.07
N GLY A 128 33.42 -23.95 -31.52
CA GLY A 128 34.25 -25.10 -31.83
C GLY A 128 34.59 -25.08 -33.32
N LYS A 129 35.89 -25.10 -33.65
CA LYS A 129 36.51 -25.51 -34.94
C LYS A 129 36.72 -24.46 -36.06
N LYS A 130 37.93 -23.91 -36.14
CA LYS A 130 38.85 -24.02 -37.30
C LYS A 130 40.18 -23.29 -37.04
N GLY A 131 41.29 -23.98 -37.27
CA GLY A 131 42.66 -23.51 -37.18
C GLY A 131 43.58 -24.70 -37.03
#